data_AF-A0A1I8C559-F1
#
_entry.id   AF-A0A1I8C559-F1
#
_cell.length_a   1.000
_cell.length_b   1.000
_cell.length_c   1.000
_cell.angle_alpha   90.00
_cell.angle_beta   90.00
_cell.angle_gamma   90.00
#
_symmetry.space_group_name_H-M   'P 1'
#
loop_
_entity.id
_entity.type
_entity.pdbx_description
1 polymer ?
#
loop_
_entity_poly.entity_id
_entity_poly.type
_entity_poly.pdbx_seq_one_letter_code
_entity_poly.pdbx_strand_id
1 'polypeptide(L)'
;MATPTHYCFLEEEIEETLAYDNDGMIDNKDVDQELEKYANKLASFDKNLPCIDCFEHTIDLLTECEGKKEYECPEGHTWGKVLKIVVERILRYRHIDVGYKERCFAMISELIRIEKLKWLDGDFFLGSLIVSLCQVELNILLIDCDDSKIREIEAICYIYGDMIGCLAEDCMDEEGSLKIFGCLLNAIKECCFVLEKISEETDSFDCIKECLYYSIVSFVMIEGEESLNVKKLSDLIIPIGQKMLRSNFERGSMLIKCLQNFSSLPVCTINYIMSYYSICEEIKYSEGVENISKLLELLKDNTDFYSQESLTKFRNVCGKSSGIRRILDLYYL
;
A
#
# COMPACT_ATOMS: atom_id res chain seq x y z
N MET A 1 -7.48 -44.06 2.01
CA MET A 1 -8.25 -42.84 1.64
C MET A 1 -7.43 -42.15 0.59
N ALA A 2 -7.93 -42.08 -0.64
CA ALA A 2 -7.17 -41.66 -1.80
C ALA A 2 -7.17 -40.14 -1.92
N THR A 3 -5.97 -39.54 -1.93
CA THR A 3 -5.70 -38.21 -2.47
C THR A 3 -5.94 -38.22 -3.98
N PRO A 4 -6.77 -37.33 -4.54
CA PRO A 4 -6.77 -37.10 -5.97
C PRO A 4 -5.70 -36.06 -6.28
N THR A 5 -4.47 -36.50 -6.49
CA THR A 5 -3.47 -35.75 -7.27
C THR A 5 -3.93 -35.82 -8.73
N HIS A 6 -4.73 -34.85 -9.17
CA HIS A 6 -4.97 -34.62 -10.59
C HIS A 6 -3.86 -33.70 -11.11
N TYR A 7 -2.76 -34.32 -11.54
CA TYR A 7 -1.94 -33.73 -12.59
C TYR A 7 -2.82 -33.66 -13.84
N CYS A 8 -3.39 -32.47 -14.10
CA CYS A 8 -4.07 -32.24 -15.37
C CYS A 8 -3.00 -32.20 -16.46
N PHE A 9 -3.16 -33.08 -17.44
CA PHE A 9 -2.49 -33.03 -18.74
C PHE A 9 -2.72 -31.64 -19.38
N LEU A 10 -1.77 -30.72 -19.22
CA LEU A 10 -1.78 -29.39 -19.82
C LEU A 10 -0.39 -28.92 -20.31
N GLU A 11 0.66 -29.75 -20.18
CA GLU A 11 2.01 -29.40 -20.65
C GLU A 11 2.01 -29.05 -22.15
N GLU A 12 1.23 -29.73 -22.99
CA GLU A 12 1.21 -29.47 -24.44
C GLU A 12 0.50 -28.15 -24.84
N GLU A 13 -0.48 -27.65 -24.07
CA GLU A 13 -1.13 -26.35 -24.38
C GLU A 13 -0.36 -25.15 -23.80
N ILE A 14 0.42 -25.36 -22.73
CA ILE A 14 1.25 -24.31 -22.13
C ILE A 14 2.56 -24.15 -22.93
N GLU A 15 3.16 -25.24 -23.42
CA GLU A 15 4.38 -25.18 -24.24
C GLU A 15 4.15 -24.53 -25.62
N GLU A 16 2.98 -24.67 -26.24
CA GLU A 16 2.67 -23.94 -27.49
C GLU A 16 2.49 -22.43 -27.29
N THR A 17 2.16 -21.98 -26.08
CA THR A 17 1.99 -20.55 -25.77
C THR A 17 3.32 -19.89 -25.38
N LEU A 18 4.23 -20.63 -24.74
CA LEU A 18 5.59 -20.16 -24.37
C LEU A 18 6.58 -20.08 -25.54
N ALA A 19 6.16 -20.44 -26.76
CA ALA A 19 6.96 -20.36 -27.97
C ALA A 19 6.91 -18.99 -28.69
N TYR A 20 6.33 -17.96 -28.07
CA TYR A 20 6.29 -16.60 -28.62
C TYR A 20 7.45 -15.73 -28.12
N ASP A 21 8.36 -15.47 -29.06
CA ASP A 21 9.24 -14.31 -29.23
C ASP A 21 10.03 -13.79 -28.00
N ASN A 22 11.27 -14.29 -27.92
CA ASN A 22 12.40 -13.68 -27.21
C ASN A 22 12.88 -12.34 -27.83
N ASP A 23 12.03 -11.61 -28.56
CA ASP A 23 12.41 -10.34 -29.18
C ASP A 23 11.16 -9.48 -29.47
N GLY A 24 10.89 -8.48 -28.63
CA GLY A 24 9.97 -7.38 -28.96
C GLY A 24 8.78 -7.21 -28.02
N MET A 25 8.48 -5.95 -27.72
CA MET A 25 7.34 -5.50 -26.90
C MET A 25 6.04 -6.23 -27.23
N ILE A 26 5.46 -6.92 -26.25
CA ILE A 26 4.08 -7.41 -26.29
C ILE A 26 3.16 -6.19 -26.33
N ASP A 27 2.31 -6.08 -27.36
CA ASP A 27 1.30 -5.03 -27.49
C ASP A 27 0.33 -5.14 -26.29
N ASN A 28 -0.09 -4.01 -25.69
CA ASN A 28 -1.03 -4.03 -24.56
C ASN A 28 -2.32 -4.79 -24.89
N LYS A 29 -2.71 -4.80 -26.18
CA LYS A 29 -3.84 -5.60 -26.67
C LYS A 29 -3.67 -7.11 -26.55
N ASP A 30 -2.43 -7.60 -26.57
CA ASP A 30 -2.15 -9.03 -26.45
C ASP A 30 -2.26 -9.45 -24.97
N VAL A 31 -1.74 -8.63 -24.04
CA VAL A 31 -1.84 -8.89 -22.59
C VAL A 31 -3.29 -8.88 -22.11
N ASP A 32 -4.11 -7.92 -22.53
CA ASP A 32 -5.54 -7.89 -22.18
C ASP A 32 -6.30 -9.12 -22.69
N GLN A 33 -6.00 -9.59 -23.92
CA GLN A 33 -6.61 -10.80 -24.48
C GLN A 33 -6.20 -12.05 -23.70
N GLU A 34 -4.94 -12.13 -23.27
CA GLU A 34 -4.46 -13.21 -22.43
C GLU A 34 -5.09 -13.18 -21.03
N LEU A 35 -5.16 -12.02 -20.40
CA LEU A 35 -5.86 -11.84 -19.11
C LEU A 35 -7.32 -12.29 -19.22
N GLU A 36 -8.01 -11.90 -20.28
CA GLU A 36 -9.39 -12.32 -20.53
C GLU A 36 -9.50 -13.84 -20.70
N LYS A 37 -8.58 -14.46 -21.46
CA LYS A 37 -8.52 -15.92 -21.65
C LYS A 37 -8.29 -16.65 -20.32
N TYR A 38 -7.32 -16.22 -19.52
CA TYR A 38 -6.96 -16.89 -18.27
C TYR A 38 -7.96 -16.62 -17.15
N ALA A 39 -8.52 -15.42 -17.05
CA ALA A 39 -9.62 -15.13 -16.11
C ALA A 39 -10.81 -16.06 -16.37
N ASN A 40 -11.21 -16.23 -17.64
CA ASN A 40 -12.29 -17.14 -18.01
C ASN A 40 -11.92 -18.62 -17.74
N LYS A 41 -10.67 -19.01 -17.98
CA LYS A 41 -10.18 -20.36 -17.66
C LYS A 41 -10.27 -20.62 -16.16
N LEU A 42 -9.81 -19.69 -15.32
CA LEU A 42 -9.93 -19.76 -13.86
C LEU A 42 -11.40 -19.84 -13.43
N ALA A 43 -12.27 -19.03 -14.02
CA ALA A 43 -13.70 -19.02 -13.70
C ALA A 43 -14.40 -20.35 -14.04
N SER A 44 -13.98 -21.04 -15.11
CA SER A 44 -14.61 -22.32 -15.54
C SER A 44 -14.54 -23.46 -14.50
N PHE A 45 -13.66 -23.37 -13.50
CA PHE A 45 -13.51 -24.35 -12.42
C PHE A 45 -14.56 -24.19 -11.30
N ASP A 46 -15.85 -24.28 -11.61
CA ASP A 46 -16.94 -23.95 -10.66
C ASP A 46 -17.02 -24.80 -9.39
N LYS A 47 -16.50 -26.03 -9.41
CA LYS A 47 -16.62 -26.99 -8.30
C LYS A 47 -15.32 -27.27 -7.56
N ASN A 48 -14.19 -26.84 -8.12
CA ASN A 48 -12.85 -27.15 -7.63
C ASN A 48 -12.06 -25.85 -7.46
N LEU A 49 -10.96 -25.91 -6.72
CA LEU A 49 -9.98 -24.82 -6.76
C LEU A 49 -9.44 -24.66 -8.19
N PRO A 50 -9.17 -23.43 -8.65
CA PRO A 50 -8.63 -23.20 -9.97
C PRO A 50 -7.26 -23.88 -10.14
N CYS A 51 -6.86 -24.16 -11.37
CA CYS A 51 -5.51 -24.64 -11.68
C CYS A 51 -4.46 -23.64 -11.17
N ILE A 52 -3.47 -24.13 -10.41
CA ILE A 52 -2.44 -23.31 -9.79
C ILE A 52 -1.57 -22.59 -10.83
N ASP A 53 -1.18 -23.28 -11.92
CA ASP A 53 -0.36 -22.69 -12.98
C ASP A 53 -1.12 -21.56 -13.70
N CYS A 54 -2.42 -21.73 -13.94
CA CYS A 54 -3.25 -20.67 -14.50
C CYS A 54 -3.38 -19.48 -13.54
N PHE A 55 -3.38 -19.75 -12.23
CA PHE A 55 -3.51 -18.72 -11.21
C PHE A 55 -2.24 -17.89 -11.09
N GLU A 56 -1.08 -18.55 -11.05
CA GLU A 56 0.24 -17.91 -11.08
C GLU A 56 0.44 -17.10 -12.36
N HIS A 57 0.15 -17.69 -13.51
CA HIS A 57 0.29 -16.99 -14.78
C HIS A 57 -0.62 -15.75 -14.88
N THR A 58 -1.82 -15.80 -14.30
CA THR A 58 -2.69 -14.61 -14.24
C THR A 58 -2.08 -13.53 -13.35
N ILE A 59 -1.45 -13.90 -12.23
CA ILE A 59 -0.75 -12.94 -11.36
C ILE A 59 0.43 -12.31 -12.11
N ASP A 60 1.22 -13.11 -12.82
CA ASP A 60 2.36 -12.62 -13.60
C ASP A 60 1.92 -11.62 -14.68
N LEU A 61 0.83 -11.91 -15.41
CA LEU A 61 0.25 -10.99 -16.39
C LEU A 61 -0.22 -9.67 -15.75
N LEU A 62 -0.86 -9.74 -14.58
CA LEU A 62 -1.28 -8.54 -13.84
C LEU A 62 -0.06 -7.70 -13.40
N THR A 63 0.98 -8.34 -12.87
CA THR A 63 2.23 -7.66 -12.51
C THR A 63 2.92 -7.03 -13.72
N GLU A 64 2.86 -7.66 -14.90
CA GLU A 64 3.37 -7.04 -16.13
C GLU A 64 2.59 -5.77 -16.49
N CYS A 65 1.27 -5.77 -16.31
CA CYS A 65 0.44 -4.58 -16.50
C CYS A 65 0.83 -3.45 -15.53
N GLU A 66 1.01 -3.76 -14.25
CA GLU A 66 1.43 -2.78 -13.23
C GLU A 66 2.81 -2.16 -13.55
N GLY A 67 3.76 -2.96 -14.04
CA GLY A 67 5.09 -2.50 -14.44
C GLY A 67 5.10 -1.51 -15.61
N LYS A 68 4.01 -1.42 -16.38
CA LYS A 68 3.84 -0.48 -17.50
C LYS A 68 3.27 0.84 -16.96
N LYS A 69 4.12 1.87 -16.83
CA LYS A 69 3.80 3.21 -16.27
C LYS A 69 2.55 3.93 -16.81
N GLU A 70 1.99 3.48 -17.94
CA GLU A 70 0.81 4.07 -18.59
C GLU A 70 -0.26 3.01 -18.90
N TYR A 71 -0.27 1.88 -18.19
CA TYR A 71 -1.32 0.90 -18.39
C TYR A 71 -2.65 1.45 -17.89
N GLU A 72 -3.55 1.72 -18.83
CA GLU A 72 -4.95 2.01 -18.57
C GLU A 72 -5.78 0.83 -19.04
N CYS A 73 -6.56 0.26 -18.12
CA CYS A 73 -7.41 -0.85 -18.46
C CYS A 73 -8.45 -0.43 -19.53
N PRO A 74 -8.51 -1.10 -20.70
CA PRO A 74 -9.35 -0.64 -21.81
C PRO A 74 -10.84 -0.65 -21.45
N GLU A 75 -11.59 0.37 -21.88
CA GLU A 75 -13.04 0.38 -21.67
C GLU A 75 -13.71 -0.88 -22.25
N GLY A 76 -14.52 -1.56 -21.42
CA GLY A 76 -15.31 -2.73 -21.84
C GLY A 76 -14.64 -4.09 -21.66
N HIS A 77 -13.42 -4.17 -21.14
CA HIS A 77 -12.82 -5.43 -20.66
C HIS A 77 -13.68 -6.07 -19.54
N THR A 78 -13.61 -7.40 -19.36
CA THR A 78 -14.39 -8.08 -18.30
C THR A 78 -13.57 -8.91 -17.33
N TRP A 79 -12.28 -9.12 -17.62
CA TRP A 79 -11.38 -9.91 -16.78
C TRP A 79 -11.41 -9.51 -15.30
N GLY A 80 -11.45 -8.23 -14.92
CA GLY A 80 -11.53 -7.80 -13.52
C GLY A 80 -12.78 -8.31 -12.80
N LYS A 81 -13.94 -8.23 -13.46
CA LYS A 81 -15.22 -8.77 -12.95
C LYS A 81 -15.20 -10.30 -12.88
N VAL A 82 -14.55 -10.96 -13.82
CA VAL A 82 -14.40 -12.42 -13.82
C VAL A 82 -13.48 -12.87 -12.69
N LEU A 83 -12.35 -12.19 -12.49
CA LEU A 83 -11.41 -12.45 -11.39
C LEU A 83 -12.03 -12.16 -10.03
N LYS A 84 -12.93 -11.18 -9.91
CA LYS A 84 -13.76 -10.99 -8.71
C LYS A 84 -14.48 -12.27 -8.30
N ILE A 85 -15.16 -12.93 -9.26
CA ILE A 85 -15.89 -14.19 -9.01
C ILE A 85 -14.93 -15.30 -8.56
N VAL A 86 -13.75 -15.37 -9.19
CA VAL A 86 -12.71 -16.34 -8.82
C VAL A 86 -12.24 -16.10 -7.38
N VAL A 87 -11.90 -14.87 -7.02
CA VAL A 87 -11.47 -14.47 -5.67
C VAL A 87 -12.54 -14.81 -4.64
N GLU A 88 -13.80 -14.40 -4.87
CA GLU A 88 -14.90 -14.74 -3.95
C GLU A 88 -15.05 -16.24 -3.71
N ARG A 89 -14.93 -17.04 -4.78
CA ARG A 89 -15.05 -18.50 -4.70
C ARG A 89 -13.90 -19.10 -3.89
N ILE A 90 -12.67 -18.65 -4.14
CA ILE A 90 -11.47 -19.09 -3.42
C ILE A 90 -11.62 -18.75 -1.92
N LEU A 91 -12.00 -17.52 -1.58
CA LEU A 91 -12.15 -17.06 -0.20
C LEU A 91 -13.28 -17.78 0.56
N ARG A 92 -14.30 -18.28 -0.14
CA ARG A 92 -15.38 -19.11 0.45
C ARG A 92 -15.01 -20.59 0.60
N TYR A 93 -13.89 -21.03 0.02
CA TYR A 93 -13.50 -22.43 0.05
C TYR A 93 -13.04 -22.85 1.45
N ARG A 94 -13.70 -23.86 2.04
CA ARG A 94 -13.32 -24.37 3.37
C ARG A 94 -12.00 -25.12 3.29
N HIS A 95 -11.10 -24.86 4.24
CA HIS A 95 -9.78 -25.49 4.31
C HIS A 95 -8.94 -25.27 3.04
N ILE A 96 -9.00 -24.06 2.50
CA ILE A 96 -8.09 -23.63 1.45
C ILE A 96 -6.63 -23.81 1.91
N ASP A 97 -5.80 -24.33 1.02
CA ASP A 97 -4.37 -24.48 1.26
C ASP A 97 -3.69 -23.09 1.33
N VAL A 98 -2.64 -22.99 2.14
CA VAL A 98 -1.91 -21.73 2.37
C VAL A 98 -1.38 -21.15 1.05
N GLY A 99 -0.88 -21.99 0.13
CA GLY A 99 -0.37 -21.53 -1.16
C GLY A 99 -1.44 -20.89 -2.05
N TYR A 100 -2.69 -21.35 -1.98
CA TYR A 100 -3.79 -20.69 -2.69
C TYR A 100 -4.20 -19.37 -2.04
N LYS A 101 -4.08 -19.27 -0.71
CA LYS A 101 -4.37 -18.03 0.02
C LYS A 101 -3.36 -16.93 -0.33
N GLU A 102 -2.06 -17.25 -0.31
CA GLU A 102 -0.98 -16.34 -0.68
C GLU A 102 -1.19 -15.78 -2.10
N ARG A 103 -1.45 -16.66 -3.08
CA ARG A 103 -1.71 -16.28 -4.48
C ARG A 103 -2.99 -15.44 -4.62
N CYS A 104 -4.01 -15.72 -3.82
CA CYS A 104 -5.23 -14.92 -3.78
C CYS A 104 -4.95 -13.49 -3.31
N PHE A 105 -4.16 -13.31 -2.26
CA PHE A 105 -3.77 -11.97 -1.81
C PHE A 105 -2.88 -11.25 -2.82
N ALA A 106 -1.94 -11.95 -3.46
CA ALA A 106 -1.16 -11.36 -4.56
C ALA A 106 -2.08 -10.86 -5.68
N MET A 107 -3.01 -11.69 -6.17
CA MET A 107 -3.98 -11.29 -7.20
C MET A 107 -4.83 -10.09 -6.75
N ILE A 108 -5.32 -10.07 -5.51
CA ILE A 108 -6.09 -8.95 -4.96
C ILE A 108 -5.25 -7.67 -4.96
N SER A 109 -4.00 -7.74 -4.51
CA SER A 109 -3.08 -6.59 -4.50
C SER A 109 -2.94 -6.00 -5.90
N GLU A 110 -2.64 -6.84 -6.90
CA GLU A 110 -2.47 -6.39 -8.29
C GLU A 110 -3.78 -5.82 -8.87
N LEU A 111 -4.93 -6.44 -8.58
CA LEU A 111 -6.24 -5.93 -9.00
C LEU A 111 -6.52 -4.53 -8.46
N ILE A 112 -6.19 -4.26 -7.18
CA ILE A 112 -6.39 -2.93 -6.60
C ILE A 112 -5.44 -1.91 -7.25
N ARG A 113 -4.19 -2.27 -7.55
CA ARG A 113 -3.27 -1.33 -8.20
C ARG A 113 -3.70 -0.96 -9.62
N ILE A 114 -4.18 -1.93 -10.38
CA ILE A 114 -4.55 -1.73 -11.79
C ILE A 114 -5.94 -1.11 -11.93
N GLU A 115 -6.93 -1.63 -11.20
CA GLU A 115 -8.34 -1.24 -11.35
C GLU A 115 -8.92 -0.45 -10.16
N LYS A 116 -8.13 -0.16 -9.12
CA LYS A 116 -8.61 0.44 -7.87
C LYS A 116 -9.73 -0.42 -7.27
N LEU A 117 -10.84 0.19 -6.84
CA LEU A 117 -12.02 -0.56 -6.38
C LEU A 117 -13.05 -0.83 -7.49
N LYS A 118 -12.76 -0.48 -8.75
CA LYS A 118 -13.71 -0.67 -9.85
C LYS A 118 -14.02 -2.15 -10.08
N TRP A 119 -13.02 -3.03 -9.93
CA TRP A 119 -13.20 -4.48 -10.07
C TRP A 119 -14.16 -5.08 -9.02
N LEU A 120 -14.39 -4.40 -7.88
CA LEU A 120 -15.38 -4.82 -6.88
C LEU A 120 -16.82 -4.61 -7.35
N ASP A 121 -17.05 -3.75 -8.35
CA ASP A 121 -18.37 -3.46 -8.95
C ASP A 121 -19.45 -3.11 -7.88
N GLY A 122 -19.07 -2.28 -6.89
CA GLY A 122 -19.94 -1.87 -5.79
C GLY A 122 -20.11 -2.89 -4.65
N ASP A 123 -19.38 -4.01 -4.66
CA ASP A 123 -19.42 -5.00 -3.58
C ASP A 123 -18.48 -4.65 -2.42
N PHE A 124 -18.92 -3.70 -1.60
CA PHE A 124 -18.17 -3.24 -0.42
C PHE A 124 -18.12 -4.28 0.71
N PHE A 125 -19.00 -5.29 0.68
CA PHE A 125 -18.91 -6.42 1.60
C PHE A 125 -17.66 -7.25 1.31
N LEU A 126 -17.40 -7.56 0.04
CA LEU A 126 -16.17 -8.21 -0.37
C LEU A 126 -14.94 -7.39 0.02
N GLY A 127 -14.95 -6.07 -0.23
CA GLY A 127 -13.86 -5.18 0.19
C GLY A 127 -13.59 -5.24 1.70
N SER A 128 -14.64 -5.17 2.52
CA SER A 128 -14.53 -5.29 3.99
C SER A 128 -14.00 -6.65 4.44
N LEU A 129 -14.41 -7.73 3.74
CA LEU A 129 -13.92 -9.08 3.99
C LEU A 129 -12.44 -9.21 3.67
N ILE A 130 -11.98 -8.66 2.54
CA ILE A 130 -10.57 -8.64 2.13
C ILE A 130 -9.72 -7.98 3.23
N VAL A 131 -10.10 -6.79 3.69
CA VAL A 131 -9.37 -6.07 4.76
C VAL A 131 -9.30 -6.91 6.04
N SER A 132 -10.42 -7.52 6.43
CA SER A 132 -10.50 -8.34 7.63
C SER A 132 -9.64 -9.62 7.53
N LEU A 133 -9.59 -10.25 6.36
CA LEU A 133 -8.75 -11.42 6.11
C LEU A 133 -7.27 -11.06 6.11
N CYS A 134 -6.91 -9.93 5.49
CA CYS A 134 -5.56 -9.39 5.55
C CYS A 134 -5.13 -9.13 7.00
N GLN A 135 -6.04 -8.63 7.85
CA GLN A 135 -5.74 -8.38 9.27
C GLN A 135 -5.43 -9.67 10.02
N VAL A 136 -6.24 -10.70 9.82
CA VAL A 136 -6.01 -12.01 10.43
C VAL A 136 -4.68 -12.60 9.94
N GLU A 137 -4.38 -12.49 8.64
CA GLU A 137 -3.13 -13.05 8.10
C GLU A 137 -1.90 -12.30 8.57
N LEU A 138 -1.94 -10.96 8.57
CA LEU A 138 -0.85 -10.13 9.08
C LEU A 138 -0.49 -10.53 10.52
N ASN A 139 -1.50 -10.76 11.36
CA ASN A 139 -1.30 -11.23 12.72
C ASN A 139 -0.62 -12.61 12.79
N ILE A 140 -0.97 -13.53 11.89
CA ILE A 140 -0.34 -14.85 11.84
C ILE A 140 1.12 -14.73 11.40
N LEU A 141 1.40 -13.92 10.37
CA LEU A 141 2.74 -13.73 9.83
C LEU A 141 3.68 -13.06 10.83
N LEU A 142 3.16 -12.14 11.65
CA LEU A 142 3.95 -11.39 12.62
C LEU A 142 4.27 -12.17 13.90
N ILE A 143 3.56 -13.28 14.20
CA ILE A 143 3.86 -14.13 15.38
C ILE A 143 5.22 -14.83 15.25
N ASP A 144 5.62 -15.20 14.04
CA ASP A 144 6.86 -15.94 13.76
C ASP A 144 7.51 -15.37 12.51
N CYS A 145 7.87 -14.09 12.56
CA CYS A 145 8.30 -13.39 11.36
C CYS A 145 9.76 -13.70 11.01
N ASP A 146 9.99 -14.07 9.74
CA ASP A 146 11.31 -14.26 9.15
C ASP A 146 11.35 -13.63 7.73
N ASP A 147 12.54 -13.65 7.12
CA ASP A 147 12.77 -13.06 5.80
C ASP A 147 11.88 -13.66 4.70
N SER A 148 11.40 -14.90 4.85
CA SER A 148 10.56 -15.56 3.84
C SER A 148 9.16 -14.97 3.77
N LYS A 149 8.69 -14.33 4.85
CA LYS A 149 7.32 -13.78 4.98
C LYS A 149 7.21 -12.31 4.58
N ILE A 150 8.33 -11.62 4.33
CA ILE A 150 8.33 -10.17 4.06
C ILE A 150 7.46 -9.81 2.85
N ARG A 151 7.50 -10.61 1.77
CA ARG A 151 6.71 -10.34 0.56
C ARG A 151 5.20 -10.38 0.81
N GLU A 152 4.76 -11.30 1.66
CA GLU A 152 3.34 -11.42 1.98
C GLU A 152 2.87 -10.29 2.89
N ILE A 153 3.69 -9.90 3.88
CA ILE A 153 3.45 -8.72 4.71
C ILE A 153 3.37 -7.46 3.83
N GLU A 154 4.28 -7.31 2.88
CA GLU A 154 4.29 -6.19 1.95
C GLU A 154 3.01 -6.16 1.10
N ALA A 155 2.57 -7.29 0.53
CA ALA A 155 1.32 -7.38 -0.23
C ALA A 155 0.11 -6.96 0.63
N ILE A 156 0.03 -7.41 1.88
CA ILE A 156 -1.05 -7.01 2.81
C ILE A 156 -1.00 -5.51 3.09
N CYS A 157 0.18 -4.96 3.39
CA CYS A 157 0.35 -3.54 3.66
C CYS A 157 -0.02 -2.66 2.45
N TYR A 158 0.24 -3.14 1.23
CA TYR A 158 -0.21 -2.50 0.00
C TYR A 158 -1.72 -2.53 -0.15
N ILE A 159 -2.36 -3.70 0.06
CA ILE A 159 -3.83 -3.80 0.05
C ILE A 159 -4.44 -2.75 0.99
N TYR A 160 -3.88 -2.56 2.19
CA TYR A 160 -4.34 -1.49 3.09
C TYR A 160 -4.14 -0.10 2.52
N GLY A 161 -2.91 0.24 2.09
CA GLY A 161 -2.60 1.56 1.55
C GLY A 161 -3.47 1.92 0.34
N ASP A 162 -3.69 0.97 -0.56
CA ASP A 162 -4.44 1.18 -1.78
C ASP A 162 -5.95 1.28 -1.51
N MET A 163 -6.48 0.47 -0.58
CA MET A 163 -7.86 0.61 -0.09
C MET A 163 -8.09 1.97 0.57
N ILE A 164 -7.10 2.47 1.32
CA ILE A 164 -7.13 3.81 1.91
C ILE A 164 -7.09 4.90 0.82
N GLY A 165 -6.24 4.75 -0.19
CA GLY A 165 -6.20 5.66 -1.34
C GLY A 165 -7.55 5.75 -2.04
N CYS A 166 -8.25 4.62 -2.18
CA CYS A 166 -9.57 4.60 -2.80
C CYS A 166 -10.67 5.26 -1.94
N LEU A 167 -10.53 5.26 -0.61
CA LEU A 167 -11.39 6.06 0.27
C LEU A 167 -11.18 7.57 0.06
N ALA A 168 -9.94 8.00 -0.20
CA ALA A 168 -9.62 9.41 -0.43
C ALA A 168 -10.19 9.96 -1.76
N GLU A 169 -10.43 9.08 -2.74
CA GLU A 169 -10.90 9.43 -4.08
C GLU A 169 -12.43 9.38 -4.22
N ASP A 170 -13.19 9.24 -3.12
CA ASP A 170 -14.67 9.16 -3.10
C ASP A 170 -15.25 8.12 -4.08
N CYS A 171 -14.54 6.99 -4.26
CA CYS A 171 -14.91 5.94 -5.22
C CYS A 171 -16.09 5.05 -4.77
N MET A 172 -16.73 5.35 -3.64
CA MET A 172 -17.72 4.50 -2.97
C MET A 172 -18.84 5.33 -2.35
N ASP A 173 -19.99 4.70 -2.08
CA ASP A 173 -21.03 5.34 -1.30
C ASP A 173 -20.65 5.48 0.19
N GLU A 174 -21.37 6.33 0.93
CA GLU A 174 -21.05 6.65 2.32
C GLU A 174 -21.09 5.40 3.23
N GLU A 175 -22.04 4.48 3.02
CA GLU A 175 -22.17 3.28 3.84
C GLU A 175 -21.01 2.31 3.60
N GLY A 176 -20.62 2.10 2.34
CA GLY A 176 -19.48 1.28 1.93
C GLY A 176 -18.17 1.85 2.46
N SER A 177 -17.97 3.16 2.30
CA SER A 177 -16.81 3.87 2.83
C SER A 177 -16.67 3.71 4.34
N LEU A 178 -17.75 3.89 5.11
CA LEU A 178 -17.73 3.73 6.56
C LEU A 178 -17.40 2.29 7.01
N LYS A 179 -17.91 1.27 6.31
CA LYS A 179 -17.62 -0.14 6.63
C LYS A 179 -16.14 -0.47 6.40
N ILE A 180 -15.61 -0.12 5.22
CA ILE A 180 -14.22 -0.38 4.86
C ILE A 180 -13.29 0.42 5.79
N PHE A 181 -13.60 1.69 6.06
CA PHE A 181 -12.87 2.52 7.01
C PHE A 181 -12.83 1.87 8.40
N GLY A 182 -13.95 1.36 8.92
CA GLY A 182 -13.99 0.69 10.22
C GLY A 182 -13.11 -0.56 10.28
N CYS A 183 -13.07 -1.37 9.21
CA CYS A 183 -12.18 -2.52 9.09
C CYS A 183 -10.70 -2.09 9.03
N LEU A 184 -10.38 -1.09 8.20
CA LEU A 184 -9.03 -0.54 8.09
C LEU A 184 -8.56 0.04 9.42
N LEU A 185 -9.41 0.77 10.14
CA LEU A 185 -9.07 1.32 11.45
C LEU A 185 -8.57 0.25 12.43
N ASN A 186 -9.23 -0.91 12.46
CA ASN A 186 -8.82 -2.02 13.31
C ASN A 186 -7.49 -2.63 12.84
N ALA A 187 -7.31 -2.78 11.53
CA ALA A 187 -6.06 -3.27 10.94
C ALA A 187 -4.87 -2.32 11.20
N ILE A 188 -5.07 -1.01 11.06
CA ILE A 188 -4.03 -0.01 11.30
C ILE A 188 -3.69 0.09 12.79
N LYS A 189 -4.68 -0.03 13.70
CA LYS A 189 -4.40 -0.13 15.15
C LYS A 189 -3.46 -1.28 15.47
N GLU A 190 -3.66 -2.42 14.82
CA GLU A 190 -2.78 -3.58 14.98
C GLU A 190 -1.38 -3.30 14.40
N CYS A 191 -1.29 -2.67 13.22
CA CYS A 191 0.00 -2.24 12.66
C CYS A 191 0.76 -1.34 13.64
N CYS A 192 0.08 -0.38 14.28
CA CYS A 192 0.67 0.47 15.31
C CYS A 192 1.16 -0.35 16.51
N PHE A 193 0.33 -1.26 17.03
CA PHE A 193 0.69 -2.11 18.17
C PHE A 193 1.93 -2.96 17.89
N VAL A 194 1.98 -3.62 16.73
CA VAL A 194 3.15 -4.42 16.34
C VAL A 194 4.37 -3.55 16.15
N LEU A 195 4.21 -2.38 15.52
CA LEU A 195 5.33 -1.47 15.31
C LEU A 195 5.92 -0.97 16.64
N GLU A 196 5.09 -0.69 17.64
CA GLU A 196 5.54 -0.39 19.01
C GLU A 196 6.37 -1.55 19.57
N LYS A 197 5.90 -2.80 19.44
CA LYS A 197 6.60 -3.99 19.94
C LYS A 197 7.95 -4.21 19.28
N ILE A 198 8.03 -4.13 17.95
CA ILE A 198 9.28 -4.34 17.21
C ILE A 198 10.25 -3.16 17.41
N SER A 199 9.76 -1.96 17.71
CA SER A 199 10.64 -0.82 18.03
C SER A 199 11.46 -1.03 19.32
N GLU A 200 11.00 -1.92 20.21
CA GLU A 200 11.68 -2.30 21.45
C GLU A 200 12.79 -3.35 21.20
N GLU A 201 12.78 -4.06 20.06
CA GLU A 201 13.61 -5.25 19.79
C GLU A 201 14.40 -5.16 18.47
N THR A 202 15.68 -4.73 18.53
CA THR A 202 16.74 -4.83 17.48
C THR A 202 16.45 -4.32 16.04
N ASP A 203 17.51 -4.09 15.26
CA ASP A 203 17.45 -3.56 13.88
C ASP A 203 17.03 -4.60 12.81
N SER A 204 16.72 -5.84 13.18
CA SER A 204 16.52 -6.97 12.25
C SER A 204 15.22 -6.94 11.43
N PHE A 205 14.35 -5.95 11.63
CA PHE A 205 12.99 -5.91 11.07
C PHE A 205 12.69 -4.66 10.24
N ASP A 206 13.72 -4.06 9.65
CA ASP A 206 13.58 -2.81 8.90
C ASP A 206 12.52 -2.86 7.79
N CYS A 207 12.52 -3.90 6.96
CA CYS A 207 11.55 -4.03 5.86
C CYS A 207 10.10 -4.08 6.36
N ILE A 208 9.84 -4.75 7.49
CA ILE A 208 8.51 -4.82 8.10
C ILE A 208 8.11 -3.46 8.65
N LYS A 209 9.02 -2.77 9.36
CA LYS A 209 8.77 -1.42 9.87
C LYS A 209 8.39 -0.47 8.73
N GLU A 210 9.05 -0.58 7.59
CA GLU A 210 8.74 0.21 6.39
C GLU A 210 7.34 -0.13 5.81
N CYS A 211 6.97 -1.41 5.76
CA CYS A 211 5.63 -1.84 5.29
C CYS A 211 4.52 -1.35 6.21
N LEU A 212 4.66 -1.54 7.53
CA LEU A 212 3.70 -1.07 8.53
C LEU A 212 3.59 0.46 8.52
N TYR A 213 4.73 1.16 8.39
CA TYR A 213 4.78 2.61 8.25
C TYR A 213 3.94 3.09 7.06
N TYR A 214 4.06 2.44 5.89
CA TYR A 214 3.29 2.82 4.70
C TYR A 214 1.78 2.77 4.96
N SER A 215 1.27 1.69 5.54
CA SER A 215 -0.16 1.55 5.84
C SER A 215 -0.64 2.60 6.86
N ILE A 216 0.15 2.84 7.92
CA ILE A 216 -0.18 3.82 8.97
C ILE A 216 -0.20 5.25 8.39
N VAL A 217 0.84 5.64 7.65
CA VAL A 217 0.94 6.98 7.05
C VAL A 217 -0.17 7.21 6.05
N SER A 218 -0.51 6.21 5.23
CA SER A 218 -1.65 6.27 4.31
C SER A 218 -2.95 6.56 5.06
N PHE A 219 -3.18 5.89 6.19
CA PHE A 219 -4.39 6.11 7.01
C PHE A 219 -4.44 7.51 7.61
N VAL A 220 -3.29 8.05 8.04
CA VAL A 220 -3.21 9.43 8.54
C VAL A 220 -3.41 10.46 7.41
N MET A 221 -3.05 10.15 6.16
CA MET A 221 -3.31 11.04 5.01
C MET A 221 -4.81 11.32 4.82
N ILE A 222 -5.68 10.37 5.15
CA ILE A 222 -7.14 10.54 5.11
C ILE A 222 -7.74 10.97 6.47
N GLU A 223 -6.96 11.68 7.29
CA GLU A 223 -7.37 12.21 8.60
C GLU A 223 -7.75 11.13 9.64
N GLY A 224 -7.27 9.89 9.46
CA GLY A 224 -7.59 8.77 10.36
C GLY A 224 -6.92 8.81 11.74
N GLU A 225 -6.01 9.76 12.00
CA GLU A 225 -5.20 9.81 13.24
C GLU A 225 -6.06 9.87 14.50
N GLU A 226 -7.08 10.74 14.52
CA GLU A 226 -7.97 10.92 15.67
C GLU A 226 -8.69 9.61 16.04
N SER A 227 -9.00 8.78 15.04
CA SER A 227 -9.69 7.50 15.21
C SER A 227 -8.78 6.40 15.77
N LEU A 228 -7.46 6.50 15.55
CA LEU A 228 -6.49 5.51 16.02
C LEU A 228 -6.38 5.52 17.54
N ASN A 229 -6.50 6.69 18.19
CA ASN A 229 -6.34 6.85 19.63
C ASN A 229 -5.02 6.21 20.15
N VAL A 230 -3.97 6.22 19.33
CA VAL A 230 -2.64 5.70 19.66
C VAL A 230 -1.82 6.85 20.24
N LYS A 231 -1.52 6.77 21.53
CA LYS A 231 -0.75 7.79 22.22
C LYS A 231 0.67 7.84 21.64
N LYS A 232 1.09 9.01 21.15
CA LYS A 232 2.44 9.26 20.59
C LYS A 232 2.71 8.50 19.28
N LEU A 233 1.71 8.33 18.42
CA LEU A 233 1.90 7.77 17.08
C LEU A 233 3.04 8.45 16.31
N SER A 234 3.14 9.77 16.42
CA SER A 234 4.20 10.57 15.80
C SER A 234 5.60 10.19 16.30
N ASP A 235 5.78 9.86 17.58
CA ASP A 235 7.07 9.38 18.12
C ASP A 235 7.50 8.04 17.50
N LEU A 236 6.53 7.22 17.07
CA LEU A 236 6.75 5.91 16.47
C LEU A 236 7.14 6.01 14.99
N ILE A 237 6.39 6.79 14.21
CA ILE A 237 6.53 6.79 12.74
C ILE A 237 7.56 7.79 12.22
N ILE A 238 7.81 8.91 12.91
CA ILE A 238 8.73 9.95 12.42
C ILE A 238 10.17 9.42 12.28
N PRO A 239 10.72 8.67 13.24
CA PRO A 239 12.06 8.09 13.09
C PRO A 239 12.17 7.14 11.90
N ILE A 240 11.13 6.36 11.63
CA ILE A 240 11.07 5.43 10.49
C ILE A 240 11.05 6.23 9.19
N GLY A 241 10.16 7.21 9.07
CA GLY A 241 10.11 8.10 7.91
C GLY A 241 11.45 8.80 7.66
N GLN A 242 12.13 9.25 8.72
CA GLN A 242 13.45 9.88 8.60
C GLN A 242 14.52 8.94 8.05
N LYS A 243 14.51 7.66 8.46
CA LYS A 243 15.38 6.63 7.88
C LYS A 243 15.02 6.36 6.42
N MET A 244 13.71 6.24 6.14
CA MET A 244 13.18 5.97 4.81
C MET A 244 13.50 7.05 3.79
N LEU A 245 13.58 8.33 4.18
CA LEU A 245 13.98 9.39 3.24
C LEU A 245 15.30 9.09 2.50
N ARG A 246 16.20 8.31 3.11
CA ARG A 246 17.49 7.92 2.51
C ARG A 246 17.43 6.56 1.79
N SER A 247 16.68 5.58 2.30
CA SER A 247 16.58 4.25 1.68
C SER A 247 15.55 4.19 0.56
N ASN A 248 14.41 4.87 0.74
CA ASN A 248 13.29 4.95 -0.19
C ASN A 248 12.60 6.33 -0.06
N PHE A 249 13.11 7.30 -0.83
CA PHE A 249 12.66 8.70 -0.75
C PHE A 249 11.14 8.85 -0.98
N GLU A 250 10.57 8.11 -1.93
CA GLU A 250 9.15 8.20 -2.25
C GLU A 250 8.28 7.86 -1.04
N ARG A 251 8.47 6.67 -0.47
CA ARG A 251 7.73 6.24 0.74
C ARG A 251 8.04 7.13 1.93
N GLY A 252 9.32 7.44 2.17
CA GLY A 252 9.74 8.29 3.28
C GLY A 252 9.15 9.69 3.19
N SER A 253 8.95 10.23 1.99
CA SER A 253 8.38 11.56 1.76
C SER A 253 6.89 11.64 2.06
N MET A 254 6.15 10.52 2.04
CA MET A 254 4.68 10.53 2.21
C MET A 254 4.25 11.21 3.51
N LEU A 255 5.01 11.02 4.59
CA LEU A 255 4.70 11.63 5.89
C LEU A 255 4.66 13.16 5.81
N ILE A 256 5.44 13.81 4.92
CA ILE A 256 5.40 15.28 4.79
C ILE A 256 3.99 15.78 4.43
N LYS A 257 3.23 14.97 3.69
CA LYS A 257 1.89 15.31 3.17
C LYS A 257 0.79 15.21 4.23
N CYS A 258 1.05 14.52 5.35
CA CYS A 258 0.05 14.32 6.40
C CYS A 258 0.50 14.76 7.80
N LEU A 259 1.67 15.40 7.95
CA LEU A 259 2.11 15.92 9.26
C LEU A 259 1.10 16.85 9.91
N GLN A 260 0.32 17.60 9.11
CA GLN A 260 -0.73 18.50 9.61
C GLN A 260 -1.92 17.77 10.25
N ASN A 261 -2.11 16.48 9.93
CA ASN A 261 -3.22 15.67 10.42
C ASN A 261 -2.91 15.04 11.79
N PHE A 262 -1.73 15.30 12.38
CA PHE A 262 -1.38 14.80 13.70
C PHE A 262 -1.91 15.73 14.79
N SER A 263 -2.55 15.13 15.78
CA SER A 263 -2.96 15.82 17.01
C SER A 263 -1.79 16.41 17.80
N SER A 264 -0.57 15.88 17.65
CA SER A 264 0.66 16.42 18.23
C SER A 264 1.93 15.97 17.51
N LEU A 265 2.88 16.90 17.38
CA LEU A 265 4.16 16.66 16.70
C LEU A 265 5.35 16.81 17.66
N PRO A 266 6.22 15.80 17.78
CA PRO A 266 7.42 15.87 18.62
C PRO A 266 8.49 16.76 17.99
N VAL A 267 9.47 17.17 18.79
CA VAL A 267 10.61 17.99 18.33
C VAL A 267 11.40 17.32 17.20
N CYS A 268 11.46 15.98 17.16
CA CYS A 268 12.14 15.25 16.09
C CYS A 268 11.49 15.46 14.71
N THR A 269 10.23 15.91 14.63
CA THR A 269 9.56 16.29 13.37
C THR A 269 10.37 17.32 12.60
N ILE A 270 10.99 18.28 13.29
CA ILE A 270 11.83 19.31 12.66
C ILE A 270 13.02 18.66 11.96
N ASN A 271 13.67 17.67 12.59
CA ASN A 271 14.80 16.97 11.98
C ASN A 271 14.38 16.19 10.74
N TYR A 272 13.17 15.61 10.76
CA TYR A 272 12.59 14.96 9.58
C TYR A 272 12.35 15.97 8.45
N ILE A 273 11.67 17.10 8.70
CA ILE A 273 11.41 18.14 7.69
C ILE A 273 12.73 18.66 7.09
N MET A 274 13.74 18.90 7.93
CA MET A 274 15.06 19.33 7.47
C MET A 274 15.75 18.28 6.59
N SER A 275 15.64 17.00 6.97
CA SER A 275 16.21 15.88 6.20
C SER A 275 15.51 15.76 4.84
N TYR A 276 14.18 15.85 4.82
CA TYR A 276 13.38 15.85 3.59
C TYR A 276 13.81 16.97 2.65
N TYR A 277 13.94 18.19 3.18
CA TYR A 277 14.37 19.34 2.38
C TYR A 277 15.76 19.16 1.78
N SER A 278 16.73 18.77 2.62
CA SER A 278 18.11 18.55 2.17
C SER A 278 18.19 17.53 1.04
N ILE A 279 17.40 16.45 1.13
CA ILE A 279 17.37 15.41 0.10
C ILE A 279 16.65 15.93 -1.15
N CYS A 280 15.56 16.71 -1.02
CA CYS A 280 14.91 17.36 -2.16
C CYS A 280 15.87 18.26 -2.94
N GLU A 281 16.74 19.02 -2.25
CA GLU A 281 17.78 19.84 -2.90
C GLU A 281 18.81 18.98 -3.62
N GLU A 282 19.24 17.88 -3.01
CA GLU A 282 20.23 16.94 -3.56
C GLU A 282 19.71 16.28 -4.85
N ILE A 283 18.48 15.77 -4.84
CA ILE A 283 17.87 15.06 -5.98
C ILE A 283 17.13 16.00 -6.95
N LYS A 284 17.09 17.31 -6.66
CA LYS A 284 16.36 18.34 -7.42
C LYS A 284 14.86 18.03 -7.56
N TYR A 285 14.23 17.54 -6.49
CA TYR A 285 12.79 17.28 -6.47
C TYR A 285 12.01 18.61 -6.44
N SER A 286 11.33 18.92 -7.54
CA SER A 286 10.70 20.23 -7.78
C SER A 286 9.59 20.58 -6.80
N GLU A 287 8.85 19.58 -6.32
CA GLU A 287 7.71 19.78 -5.41
C GLU A 287 8.14 19.93 -3.95
N GLY A 288 9.42 19.68 -3.62
CA GLY A 288 9.94 19.68 -2.26
C GLY A 288 9.69 21.00 -1.50
N VAL A 289 9.97 22.13 -2.16
CA VAL A 289 9.77 23.47 -1.59
C VAL A 289 8.28 23.78 -1.40
N GLU A 290 7.45 23.41 -2.37
CA GLU A 290 6.00 23.66 -2.30
C GLU A 290 5.35 22.87 -1.16
N ASN A 291 5.70 21.59 -1.01
CA ASN A 291 5.21 20.73 0.07
C ASN A 291 5.57 21.29 1.45
N ILE A 292 6.81 21.78 1.63
CA ILE A 292 7.23 22.42 2.88
C ILE A 292 6.49 23.74 3.10
N SER A 293 6.29 24.54 2.05
CA SER A 293 5.60 25.83 2.14
C SER A 293 4.17 25.64 2.63
N LYS A 294 3.43 24.71 2.01
CA LYS A 294 2.07 24.32 2.40
C LYS A 294 2.01 23.82 3.84
N LEU A 295 2.94 22.95 4.22
CA LEU A 295 3.02 22.45 5.59
C LEU A 295 3.25 23.57 6.61
N LEU A 296 4.16 24.51 6.31
CA LEU A 296 4.46 25.63 7.23
C LEU A 296 3.30 26.62 7.36
N GLU A 297 2.56 26.85 6.28
CA GLU A 297 1.31 27.62 6.32
C GLU A 297 0.31 26.98 7.29
N LEU A 298 0.14 25.67 7.21
CA LEU A 298 -0.82 24.92 8.02
C LEU A 298 -0.37 24.72 9.47
N LEU A 299 0.94 24.62 9.72
CA LEU A 299 1.51 24.57 11.08
C LEU A 299 1.53 25.94 11.76
N LYS A 300 1.56 27.05 11.01
CA LYS A 300 1.55 28.40 11.58
C LYS A 300 0.29 28.66 12.41
N ASP A 301 -0.85 28.15 11.98
CA ASP A 301 -2.12 28.32 12.70
C ASP A 301 -2.23 27.38 13.92
N ASN A 302 -1.25 26.48 14.09
CA ASN A 302 -1.16 25.49 15.16
C ASN A 302 0.08 25.73 16.05
N THR A 303 0.25 26.95 16.54
CA THR A 303 1.44 27.42 17.29
C THR A 303 1.75 26.70 18.60
N ASP A 304 0.86 25.83 19.08
CA ASP A 304 1.01 25.14 20.37
C ASP A 304 1.96 23.92 20.30
N PHE A 305 2.41 23.53 19.10
CA PHE A 305 3.20 22.29 18.92
C PHE A 305 4.70 22.41 19.16
N TYR A 306 5.30 23.61 19.10
CA TYR A 306 6.75 23.76 19.13
C TYR A 306 7.23 24.81 20.14
N SER A 307 8.28 24.47 20.89
CA SER A 307 8.97 25.45 21.72
C SER A 307 9.67 26.51 20.86
N GLN A 308 9.76 27.74 21.38
CA GLN A 308 10.46 28.86 20.71
C GLN A 308 11.91 28.52 20.32
N GLU A 309 12.60 27.69 21.11
CA GLU A 309 13.95 27.21 20.80
C GLU A 309 13.99 26.31 19.55
N SER A 310 12.98 25.45 19.39
CA SER A 310 12.86 24.51 18.28
C SER A 310 12.56 25.26 16.97
N LEU A 311 11.65 26.23 17.03
CA LEU A 311 11.36 27.16 15.93
C LEU A 311 12.61 27.98 15.54
N THR A 312 13.40 28.43 16.51
CA THR A 312 14.64 29.17 16.27
C THR A 312 15.70 28.29 15.58
N LYS A 313 15.83 27.02 15.98
CA LYS A 313 16.71 26.05 15.29
C LYS A 313 16.26 25.80 13.86
N PHE A 314 14.96 25.56 13.65
CA PHE A 314 14.39 25.44 12.30
C PHE A 314 14.70 26.66 11.44
N ARG A 315 14.48 27.87 11.98
CA ARG A 315 14.77 29.14 11.31
C ARG A 315 16.25 29.32 10.94
N ASN A 316 17.17 28.90 11.81
CA ASN A 316 18.60 29.01 11.54
C ASN A 316 19.09 28.05 10.45
N VAL A 317 18.46 26.88 10.32
CA VAL A 317 18.84 25.88 9.30
C VAL A 317 18.17 26.21 7.96
N CYS A 318 16.88 26.51 7.97
CA CYS A 318 16.12 26.93 6.79
C CYS A 318 16.52 28.33 6.27
N GLY A 319 17.01 29.22 7.14
CA GLY A 319 17.46 30.57 6.79
C GLY A 319 18.72 30.63 5.92
N LYS A 320 19.36 29.48 5.65
CA LYS A 320 20.47 29.35 4.70
C LYS A 320 20.00 29.07 3.27
N SER A 321 18.79 28.52 3.10
CA SER A 321 18.15 28.39 1.80
C SER A 321 17.34 29.65 1.51
N SER A 322 17.63 30.31 0.38
CA SER A 322 16.96 31.55 -0.02
C SER A 322 15.46 31.37 -0.25
N GLY A 323 14.99 30.15 -0.52
CA GLY A 323 13.57 29.82 -0.70
C GLY A 323 12.82 29.78 0.63
N ILE A 324 13.28 28.96 1.58
CA ILE A 324 12.60 28.77 2.87
C ILE A 324 12.75 29.99 3.78
N ARG A 325 13.89 30.71 3.72
CA ARG A 325 14.06 31.97 4.45
C ARG A 325 12.95 32.98 4.12
N ARG A 326 12.58 33.08 2.84
CA ARG A 326 11.53 33.99 2.36
C ARG A 326 10.15 33.60 2.89
N ILE A 327 9.89 32.31 3.04
CA ILE A 327 8.65 31.74 3.58
C ILE A 327 8.59 31.95 5.10
N LEU A 328 9.67 31.66 5.82
CA LEU A 328 9.77 31.92 7.26
C LEU A 328 9.60 33.40 7.61
N ASP A 329 10.23 34.29 6.82
CA ASP A 329 10.11 35.73 7.00
C ASP A 329 8.70 36.26 6.68
N LEU A 330 7.91 35.59 5.82
CA LEU A 330 6.50 35.91 5.54
C LEU A 330 5.56 35.46 6.67
N TYR A 331 5.92 34.39 7.37
CA TYR A 331 5.03 33.73 8.33
C TYR A 331 5.29 34.10 9.80
N TYR A 332 6.20 35.04 10.08
CA TYR A 332 6.55 35.50 11.43
C TYR A 332 6.98 34.37 12.39
N LEU A 333 7.61 33.32 11.83
CA LEU A 333 8.32 32.27 12.57
C LEU A 333 9.81 32.59 12.66
#